data_AF-V7FDI5-F1
#
_entry.id   AF-V7FDI5-F1
#
_cell.length_a   1.000
_cell.length_b   1.000
_cell.length_c   1.000
_cell.angle_alpha   90.00
_cell.angle_beta   90.00
_cell.angle_gamma   90.00
#
_symmetry.space_group_name_H-M   'P 1'
#
loop_
_entity.id
_entity.type
_entity.pdbx_description
1 polymer ?
#
loop_
_entity_poly.entity_id
_entity_poly.type
_entity_poly.pdbx_seq_one_letter_code
_entity_poly.pdbx_strand_id
1 'polypeptide(L)'
;MDVDGTLAFARWVYFLSVMILFGSALFPFYALDRTAAPALAPLPRNINPALALAAAIFAAIWLLCFTAGLSGREGMVDTLRGVLMESDFGTVWFVRLSLVLLLLVISFSGRPELIVGPAFLLLTCEGWQGHAAALGLLGSLTQALHVASAGAWIGGLLPLGLLIAAAQRHPSEVAGVETVLWRFSRFGMVAVALIFLTGAMNTWLVLGSFPDPRNSYGRVLLFKISLFVAMVGLAVYNRYALVSRMKSEPAKSLGTLSRNVALEQIIGFGVLMDVSALGLMDPYA
;
A
#
# COMPACT_ATOMS: atom_id res chain seq x y z
N MET A 1 7.26 -24.43 0.59
CA MET A 1 6.08 -23.55 0.70
C MET A 1 5.04 -24.14 -0.25
N ASP A 2 3.81 -24.31 0.20
CA ASP A 2 2.70 -24.68 -0.68
C ASP A 2 2.44 -23.57 -1.72
N VAL A 3 1.66 -23.89 -2.76
CA VAL A 3 1.38 -22.93 -3.86
C VAL A 3 0.67 -21.70 -3.31
N ASP A 4 -0.23 -21.88 -2.33
CA ASP A 4 -1.01 -20.81 -1.70
C ASP A 4 -0.14 -19.87 -0.86
N GLY A 5 0.79 -20.40 -0.06
CA GLY A 5 1.75 -19.58 0.70
C GLY A 5 2.68 -18.78 -0.21
N THR A 6 3.13 -19.39 -1.32
CA THR A 6 3.97 -18.70 -2.31
C THR A 6 3.20 -17.59 -3.02
N LEU A 7 1.93 -17.86 -3.35
CA LEU A 7 1.02 -16.91 -3.98
C LEU A 7 0.71 -15.72 -3.06
N ALA A 8 0.40 -15.97 -1.79
CA ALA A 8 0.18 -14.92 -0.79
C ALA A 8 1.44 -14.07 -0.59
N PHE A 9 2.61 -14.70 -0.49
CA PHE A 9 3.89 -13.99 -0.36
C PHE A 9 4.20 -13.12 -1.58
N ALA A 10 3.96 -13.62 -2.79
CA ALA A 10 4.19 -12.86 -4.01
C ALA A 10 3.28 -11.62 -4.10
N ARG A 11 2.00 -11.78 -3.79
CA ARG A 11 1.04 -10.68 -3.66
C ARG A 11 1.51 -9.67 -2.63
N TRP A 12 1.99 -10.13 -1.47
CA TRP A 12 2.46 -9.26 -0.39
C TRP A 12 3.63 -8.39 -0.81
N VAL A 13 4.67 -8.98 -1.40
CA VAL A 13 5.84 -8.21 -1.88
C VAL A 13 5.43 -7.24 -2.99
N TYR A 14 4.59 -7.67 -3.93
CA TYR A 14 4.05 -6.80 -4.98
C TYR A 14 3.32 -5.59 -4.40
N PHE A 15 2.33 -5.80 -3.51
CA PHE A 15 1.56 -4.70 -2.91
C PHE A 15 2.45 -3.77 -2.10
N LEU A 16 3.37 -4.33 -1.31
CA LEU A 16 4.32 -3.57 -0.52
C LEU A 16 5.18 -2.67 -1.41
N SER A 17 5.75 -3.21 -2.48
CA SER A 17 6.59 -2.46 -3.40
C SER A 17 5.83 -1.33 -4.11
N VAL A 18 4.64 -1.61 -4.66
CA VAL A 18 3.86 -0.62 -5.39
C VAL A 18 3.34 0.48 -4.47
N MET A 19 2.86 0.13 -3.28
CA MET A 19 2.38 1.11 -2.31
C MET A 19 3.50 2.01 -1.81
N ILE A 20 4.68 1.46 -1.49
CA ILE A 20 5.84 2.27 -1.09
C ILE A 20 6.25 3.21 -2.23
N LEU A 21 6.34 2.72 -3.47
CA LEU A 21 6.65 3.55 -4.64
C LEU A 21 5.65 4.70 -4.79
N PHE A 22 4.35 4.39 -4.74
CA PHE A 22 3.28 5.39 -4.89
C PHE A 22 3.31 6.42 -3.77
N GLY A 23 3.24 5.99 -2.51
CA GLY A 23 3.18 6.89 -1.36
C GLY A 23 4.47 7.72 -1.21
N SER A 24 5.64 7.15 -1.52
CA SER A 24 6.90 7.88 -1.47
C SER A 24 7.05 8.90 -2.58
N ALA A 25 6.59 8.57 -3.80
CA ALA A 25 6.56 9.50 -4.92
C ALA A 25 5.53 10.63 -4.70
N LEU A 26 4.42 10.34 -4.02
CA LEU A 26 3.37 11.31 -3.71
C LEU A 26 3.76 12.24 -2.56
N PHE A 27 4.56 11.77 -1.60
CA PHE A 27 4.93 12.49 -0.38
C PHE A 27 5.42 13.94 -0.61
N PRO A 28 6.36 14.22 -1.55
CA PRO A 28 6.82 15.58 -1.81
C PRO A 28 5.74 16.57 -2.25
N PHE A 29 4.65 16.10 -2.86
CA PHE A 29 3.62 16.97 -3.42
C PHE A 29 2.74 17.61 -2.34
N TYR A 30 2.48 16.91 -1.24
CA TYR A 30 1.64 17.42 -0.15
C TYR A 30 2.45 17.78 1.10
N ALA A 31 3.59 17.14 1.35
CA ALA A 31 4.32 17.27 2.61
C ALA A 31 5.45 18.31 2.53
N LEU A 32 6.15 18.42 1.40
CA LEU A 32 7.32 19.28 1.25
C LEU A 32 6.96 20.61 0.60
N ASP A 33 7.69 21.67 0.95
CA ASP A 33 7.57 22.97 0.31
C ASP A 33 8.58 23.07 -0.85
N ARG A 34 8.07 23.13 -2.09
CA ARG A 34 8.90 23.11 -3.31
C ARG A 34 9.83 24.32 -3.41
N THR A 35 9.53 25.40 -2.70
CA THR A 35 10.31 26.65 -2.73
C THR A 35 11.34 26.75 -1.61
N ALA A 36 11.31 25.88 -0.59
CA ALA A 36 12.06 26.11 0.66
C ALA A 36 13.40 25.37 0.80
N ALA A 37 13.65 24.21 0.17
CA ALA A 37 15.00 23.64 0.04
C ALA A 37 15.04 22.33 -0.79
N PRO A 38 16.16 22.07 -1.52
CA PRO A 38 16.50 20.78 -2.13
C PRO A 38 17.03 19.72 -1.14
N ALA A 39 17.06 19.99 0.18
CA ALA A 39 17.81 19.19 1.16
C ALA A 39 17.06 17.96 1.73
N LEU A 40 15.76 17.80 1.45
CA LEU A 40 14.95 16.68 1.95
C LEU A 40 14.69 15.67 0.84
N ALA A 41 15.75 15.02 0.35
CA ALA A 41 15.61 13.90 -0.58
C ALA A 41 14.95 12.71 0.17
N PRO A 42 13.72 12.29 -0.19
CA PRO A 42 12.91 11.45 0.69
C PRO A 42 13.32 9.96 0.70
N LEU A 43 14.07 9.49 -0.31
CA LEU A 43 14.57 8.12 -0.36
C LEU A 43 15.97 8.08 -1.02
N PRO A 44 16.87 7.18 -0.57
CA PRO A 44 18.07 6.81 -1.33
C PRO A 44 17.76 6.50 -2.79
N ARG A 45 18.60 7.01 -3.71
CA ARG A 45 18.39 6.95 -5.17
C ARG A 45 18.15 5.54 -5.74
N ASN A 46 18.64 4.50 -5.05
CA ASN A 46 18.57 3.11 -5.52
C ASN A 46 17.34 2.34 -5.02
N ILE A 47 16.53 2.91 -4.11
CA ILE A 47 15.36 2.19 -3.56
C ILE A 47 14.24 2.04 -4.59
N ASN A 48 13.94 3.09 -5.36
CA ASN A 48 12.88 3.06 -6.37
C ASN A 48 13.07 1.93 -7.40
N PRO A 49 14.23 1.79 -8.09
CA PRO A 49 14.41 0.70 -9.05
C PRO A 49 14.39 -0.68 -8.38
N ALA A 50 14.90 -0.82 -7.14
CA ALA A 50 14.83 -2.08 -6.41
C ALA A 50 13.37 -2.49 -6.10
N LEU A 51 12.54 -1.55 -5.65
CA LEU A 51 11.10 -1.79 -5.41
C LEU A 51 10.36 -2.08 -6.72
N ALA A 52 10.65 -1.35 -7.80
CA ALA A 52 10.00 -1.60 -9.09
C ALA A 52 10.40 -2.95 -9.68
N LEU A 53 11.65 -3.37 -9.51
CA LEU A 53 12.13 -4.69 -9.90
C LEU A 53 11.46 -5.80 -9.07
N ALA A 54 11.36 -5.60 -7.75
CA ALA A 54 10.62 -6.52 -6.89
C ALA A 54 9.15 -6.63 -7.32
N ALA A 55 8.47 -5.50 -7.58
CA ALA A 55 7.10 -5.50 -8.08
C ALA A 55 6.98 -6.30 -9.41
N ALA A 56 7.93 -6.15 -10.34
CA ALA A 56 7.95 -6.87 -11.61
C ALA A 56 8.09 -8.38 -11.42
N ILE A 57 9.09 -8.80 -10.64
CA ILE A 57 9.38 -10.20 -10.38
C ILE A 57 8.19 -10.86 -9.67
N PHE A 58 7.68 -10.23 -8.62
CA PHE A 58 6.62 -10.81 -7.80
C PHE A 58 5.23 -10.72 -8.45
N ALA A 59 4.98 -9.77 -9.35
CA ALA A 59 3.81 -9.82 -10.22
C ALA A 59 3.85 -11.03 -11.17
N ALA A 60 5.01 -11.32 -11.76
CA ALA A 60 5.18 -12.50 -12.62
C ALA A 60 5.04 -13.81 -11.83
N ILE A 61 5.65 -13.91 -10.64
CA ILE A 61 5.49 -15.08 -9.75
C ILE A 61 4.03 -15.25 -9.37
N TRP A 62 3.33 -14.17 -9.01
CA TRP A 62 1.89 -14.22 -8.71
C TRP A 62 1.12 -14.80 -9.90
N LEU A 63 1.27 -14.25 -11.11
CA LEU A 63 0.56 -14.75 -12.29
C LEU A 63 0.82 -16.25 -12.52
N LEU A 64 2.08 -16.68 -12.46
CA LEU A 64 2.47 -18.07 -12.66
C LEU A 64 1.88 -18.99 -11.59
N CYS A 65 1.99 -18.62 -10.31
CA CYS A 65 1.40 -19.39 -9.20
C CYS A 65 -0.12 -19.48 -9.31
N PHE A 66 -0.80 -18.39 -9.69
CA PHE A 66 -2.24 -18.39 -9.91
C PHE A 66 -2.63 -19.36 -11.04
N THR A 67 -1.94 -19.31 -12.18
CA THR A 67 -2.22 -20.24 -13.29
C THR A 67 -1.91 -21.69 -12.94
N ALA A 68 -0.82 -21.95 -12.22
CA ALA A 68 -0.47 -23.28 -11.75
C ALA A 68 -1.48 -23.83 -10.74
N GLY A 69 -2.12 -22.96 -9.94
CA GLY A 69 -3.19 -23.34 -9.02
C GLY A 69 -4.47 -23.80 -9.73
N LEU A 70 -4.74 -23.31 -10.94
CA LEU A 70 -5.93 -23.68 -11.72
C LEU A 70 -5.80 -25.03 -12.43
N SER A 71 -4.63 -25.34 -13.00
CA SER A 71 -4.45 -26.50 -13.90
C SER A 71 -3.36 -27.48 -13.48
N GLY A 72 -2.65 -27.21 -12.38
CA GLY A 72 -1.37 -27.86 -12.10
C GLY A 72 -0.27 -27.44 -13.08
N ARG A 73 0.95 -27.96 -12.88
CA ARG A 73 2.15 -27.58 -13.65
C ARG A 73 2.12 -28.02 -15.12
N GLU A 74 1.51 -29.16 -15.41
CA GLU A 74 1.53 -29.78 -16.74
C GLU A 74 0.67 -29.02 -17.76
N GLY A 75 -0.45 -28.43 -17.33
CA GLY A 75 -1.34 -27.61 -18.17
C GLY A 75 -1.09 -26.10 -18.08
N MET A 76 0.00 -25.66 -17.44
CA MET A 76 0.20 -24.25 -17.08
C MET A 76 0.33 -23.33 -18.31
N VAL A 77 0.97 -23.79 -19.39
CA VAL A 77 1.18 -22.95 -20.60
C VAL A 77 -0.14 -22.66 -21.31
N ASP A 78 -0.97 -23.68 -21.49
CA ASP A 78 -2.28 -23.54 -22.15
C ASP A 78 -3.24 -22.74 -21.27
N THR A 79 -3.22 -22.98 -19.96
CA THR A 79 -4.01 -22.21 -18.99
C THR A 79 -3.57 -20.76 -18.93
N LEU A 80 -2.27 -20.47 -18.95
CA LEU A 80 -1.74 -19.11 -19.00
C LEU A 80 -2.19 -18.39 -20.29
N ARG A 81 -2.17 -19.09 -21.42
CA ARG A 81 -2.68 -18.55 -22.70
C ARG A 81 -4.16 -18.23 -22.59
N GLY A 82 -4.99 -19.18 -22.13
CA GLY A 82 -6.44 -18.97 -21.99
C GLY A 82 -6.76 -17.82 -21.03
N VAL A 83 -6.12 -17.80 -19.85
CA VAL A 83 -6.28 -16.74 -18.86
C VAL A 83 -5.88 -15.37 -19.42
N LEU A 84 -4.78 -15.26 -20.16
CA LEU A 84 -4.34 -13.97 -20.69
C LEU A 84 -5.09 -13.53 -21.96
N MET A 85 -5.48 -14.45 -22.84
CA MET A 85 -5.99 -14.11 -24.17
C MET A 85 -7.51 -14.17 -24.28
N GLU A 86 -8.17 -14.96 -23.43
CA GLU A 86 -9.60 -15.29 -23.59
C GLU A 86 -10.47 -14.75 -22.45
N SER A 87 -9.89 -14.01 -21.49
CA SER A 87 -10.63 -13.51 -20.33
C SER A 87 -10.44 -12.02 -20.07
N ASP A 88 -11.43 -11.38 -19.45
CA ASP A 88 -11.33 -10.00 -18.97
C ASP A 88 -10.19 -9.82 -17.96
N PHE A 89 -9.87 -10.90 -17.22
CA PHE A 89 -8.73 -10.95 -16.31
C PHE A 89 -7.39 -10.79 -17.06
N GLY A 90 -7.30 -11.27 -18.29
CA GLY A 90 -6.14 -11.09 -19.17
C GLY A 90 -5.85 -9.62 -19.47
N THR A 91 -6.88 -8.82 -19.76
CA THR A 91 -6.75 -7.37 -19.98
C THR A 91 -6.14 -6.67 -18.75
N VAL A 92 -6.63 -6.99 -17.55
CA VAL A 92 -6.12 -6.42 -16.29
C VAL A 92 -4.64 -6.78 -16.11
N TRP A 93 -4.25 -8.02 -16.42
CA TRP A 93 -2.86 -8.47 -16.32
C TRP A 93 -1.94 -7.83 -17.36
N PHE A 94 -2.39 -7.62 -18.59
CA PHE A 94 -1.62 -6.87 -19.57
C PHE A 94 -1.36 -5.44 -19.09
N VAL A 95 -2.39 -4.74 -18.62
CA VAL A 95 -2.24 -3.40 -18.04
C VAL A 95 -1.28 -3.41 -16.85
N ARG A 96 -1.45 -4.36 -15.91
CA ARG A 96 -0.56 -4.52 -14.74
C ARG A 96 0.90 -4.69 -15.17
N LEU A 97 1.18 -5.65 -16.05
CA LEU A 97 2.55 -5.95 -16.49
C LEU A 97 3.18 -4.77 -17.25
N SER A 98 2.43 -4.14 -18.15
CA SER A 98 2.90 -2.94 -18.86
C SER A 98 3.22 -1.79 -17.91
N LEU A 99 2.36 -1.53 -16.92
CA LEU A 99 2.58 -0.46 -15.92
C LEU A 99 3.76 -0.76 -15.00
N VAL A 100 3.96 -2.01 -14.59
CA VAL A 100 5.10 -2.39 -13.75
C VAL A 100 6.43 -2.26 -14.51
N LEU A 101 6.46 -2.64 -15.80
CA LEU A 101 7.64 -2.43 -16.64
C LEU A 101 7.91 -0.94 -16.87
N LEU A 102 6.88 -0.14 -17.10
CA LEU A 102 6.99 1.31 -17.20
C LEU A 102 7.54 1.92 -15.89
N LEU A 103 7.03 1.48 -14.74
CA LEU A 103 7.52 1.89 -13.42
C LEU A 103 8.99 1.54 -13.22
N LEU A 104 9.43 0.37 -13.67
CA LEU A 104 10.83 -0.03 -13.61
C LEU A 104 11.71 0.92 -14.42
N VAL A 105 11.34 1.22 -15.66
CA VAL A 105 12.07 2.17 -16.53
C VAL A 105 12.11 3.56 -15.91
N ILE A 106 10.96 4.10 -15.47
CA ILE A 106 10.87 5.42 -14.85
C ILE A 106 11.69 5.50 -13.56
N SER A 107 11.76 4.41 -12.78
CA SER A 107 12.52 4.38 -11.52
C SER A 107 14.03 4.62 -11.71
N PHE A 108 14.58 4.35 -12.90
CA PHE A 108 15.98 4.68 -13.24
C PHE A 108 16.20 6.14 -13.65
N SER A 109 15.15 6.88 -14.00
CA SER A 109 15.26 8.28 -14.49
C SER A 109 15.72 9.27 -13.40
N GLY A 110 15.62 8.89 -12.12
CA GLY A 110 15.88 9.78 -10.99
C GLY A 110 14.80 10.85 -10.78
N ARG A 111 13.66 10.76 -11.49
CA ARG A 111 12.50 11.65 -11.40
C ARG A 111 11.33 10.98 -10.67
N PRO A 112 11.32 10.92 -9.33
CA PRO A 112 10.29 10.21 -8.58
C PRO A 112 8.87 10.75 -8.83
N GLU A 113 8.72 12.01 -9.24
CA GLU A 113 7.43 12.59 -9.61
C GLU A 113 6.72 11.85 -10.75
N LEU A 114 7.47 11.22 -11.65
CA LEU A 114 6.91 10.45 -12.77
C LEU A 114 6.35 9.08 -12.35
N ILE A 115 6.69 8.61 -11.13
CA ILE A 115 6.21 7.34 -10.58
C ILE A 115 4.75 7.44 -10.17
N VAL A 116 4.27 8.62 -9.75
CA VAL A 116 2.94 8.80 -9.15
C VAL A 116 1.82 8.29 -10.05
N GLY A 117 1.82 8.68 -11.33
CA GLY A 117 0.77 8.31 -12.28
C GLY A 117 0.68 6.80 -12.51
N PRO A 118 1.74 6.14 -13.00
CA PRO A 118 1.72 4.70 -13.24
C PRO A 118 1.48 3.88 -11.96
N ALA A 119 2.04 4.28 -10.80
CA ALA A 119 1.80 3.58 -9.55
C ALA A 119 0.36 3.74 -9.06
N PHE A 120 -0.26 4.91 -9.24
CA PHE A 120 -1.69 5.12 -8.97
C PHE A 120 -2.57 4.24 -9.87
N LEU A 121 -2.30 4.22 -11.18
CA LEU A 121 -3.02 3.36 -12.12
C LEU A 121 -2.87 1.89 -11.75
N LEU A 122 -1.67 1.46 -11.34
CA LEU A 122 -1.41 0.10 -10.93
C LEU A 122 -2.18 -0.30 -9.65
N LEU A 123 -2.27 0.59 -8.66
CA LEU A 123 -3.08 0.35 -7.46
C LEU A 123 -4.58 0.33 -7.75
N THR A 124 -5.05 1.19 -8.65
CA THR A 124 -6.48 1.24 -9.03
C THR A 124 -6.89 0.07 -9.93
N CYS A 125 -5.95 -0.57 -10.64
CA CYS A 125 -6.19 -1.82 -11.36
C CYS A 125 -6.72 -2.94 -10.45
N GLU A 126 -6.41 -2.91 -9.15
CA GLU A 126 -6.88 -3.91 -8.18
C GLU A 126 -8.40 -3.90 -7.97
N GLY A 127 -9.09 -2.81 -8.33
CA GLY A 127 -10.55 -2.77 -8.33
C GLY A 127 -11.19 -3.62 -9.43
N TRP A 128 -10.48 -3.88 -10.52
CA TRP A 128 -11.03 -4.52 -11.72
C TRP A 128 -10.82 -6.03 -11.75
N GLN A 129 -10.61 -6.66 -10.59
CA GLN A 129 -10.47 -8.11 -10.46
C GLN A 129 -11.13 -8.62 -9.17
N GLY A 130 -11.35 -9.94 -9.11
CA GLY A 130 -11.91 -10.62 -7.94
C GLY A 130 -13.34 -10.18 -7.62
N HIS A 131 -13.73 -10.30 -6.35
CA HIS A 131 -15.10 -9.98 -5.89
C HIS A 131 -15.51 -8.54 -6.20
N ALA A 132 -14.59 -7.58 -6.14
CA ALA A 132 -14.89 -6.18 -6.42
C ALA A 132 -15.43 -5.97 -7.85
N ALA A 133 -14.78 -6.60 -8.84
CA ALA A 133 -15.23 -6.54 -10.22
C ALA A 133 -16.55 -7.29 -10.46
N ALA A 134 -16.75 -8.42 -9.77
CA ALA A 134 -18.00 -9.18 -9.84
C ALA A 134 -19.21 -8.40 -9.31
N LEU A 135 -18.98 -7.43 -8.42
CA LEU A 135 -19.98 -6.52 -7.86
C LEU A 135 -20.22 -5.29 -8.75
N GLY A 136 -19.64 -5.26 -9.96
CA GLY A 136 -19.82 -4.20 -10.96
C GLY A 136 -19.05 -2.92 -10.64
N LEU A 137 -19.43 -1.83 -11.33
CA LEU A 137 -18.69 -0.57 -11.30
C LEU A 137 -18.49 0.00 -9.89
N LEU A 138 -19.51 -0.10 -9.03
CA LEU A 138 -19.42 0.40 -7.66
C LEU A 138 -18.39 -0.37 -6.83
N GLY A 139 -18.38 -1.71 -6.94
CA GLY A 139 -17.37 -2.55 -6.28
C GLY A 139 -15.96 -2.21 -6.77
N SER A 140 -15.78 -2.11 -8.09
CA SER A 140 -14.49 -1.75 -8.69
C SER A 140 -13.96 -0.40 -8.24
N LEU A 141 -14.80 0.65 -8.28
CA LEU A 141 -14.40 1.99 -7.87
C LEU A 141 -14.11 2.08 -6.38
N THR A 142 -14.91 1.43 -5.55
CA THR A 142 -14.72 1.42 -4.09
C THR A 142 -13.40 0.73 -3.74
N GLN A 143 -13.10 -0.42 -4.34
CA GLN A 143 -11.86 -1.13 -4.15
C GLN A 143 -10.64 -0.36 -4.69
N ALA A 144 -10.75 0.24 -5.88
CA ALA A 144 -9.69 1.07 -6.46
C ALA A 144 -9.35 2.26 -5.54
N LEU A 145 -10.37 2.96 -5.03
CA LEU A 145 -10.20 4.07 -4.11
C LEU A 145 -9.65 3.62 -2.75
N HIS A 146 -10.08 2.47 -2.25
CA HIS A 146 -9.57 1.87 -1.01
C HIS A 146 -8.06 1.62 -1.09
N VAL A 147 -7.63 0.91 -2.14
CA VAL A 147 -6.23 0.51 -2.33
C VAL A 147 -5.34 1.72 -2.63
N ALA A 148 -5.80 2.68 -3.44
CA ALA A 148 -5.07 3.91 -3.69
C ALA A 148 -4.89 4.74 -2.40
N SER A 149 -5.95 4.87 -1.58
CA SER A 149 -5.89 5.60 -0.31
C SER A 149 -4.96 4.90 0.70
N ALA A 150 -5.03 3.57 0.79
CA ALA A 150 -4.13 2.76 1.61
C ALA A 150 -2.67 2.91 1.17
N GLY A 151 -2.40 2.87 -0.14
CA GLY A 151 -1.07 3.06 -0.69
C GLY A 151 -0.51 4.45 -0.41
N ALA A 152 -1.34 5.49 -0.50
CA ALA A 152 -0.94 6.86 -0.18
C ALA A 152 -0.52 7.01 1.29
N TRP A 153 -1.27 6.40 2.21
CA TRP A 153 -0.97 6.45 3.65
C TRP A 153 0.22 5.57 4.03
N ILE A 154 0.13 4.26 3.80
CA ILE A 154 1.16 3.28 4.19
C ILE A 154 2.48 3.57 3.48
N GLY A 155 2.45 3.83 2.17
CA GLY A 155 3.65 4.15 1.41
C GLY A 155 4.28 5.48 1.79
N GLY A 156 3.49 6.45 2.28
CA GLY A 156 3.99 7.74 2.76
C GLY A 156 4.65 7.67 4.13
N LEU A 157 4.44 6.61 4.92
CA LEU A 157 5.08 6.43 6.23
C LEU A 157 6.59 6.21 6.12
N LEU A 158 7.07 5.58 5.04
CA LEU A 158 8.50 5.33 4.85
C LEU A 158 9.33 6.62 4.72
N PRO A 159 9.05 7.54 3.77
CA PRO A 159 9.79 8.80 3.68
C PRO A 159 9.59 9.67 4.93
N LEU A 160 8.42 9.60 5.58
CA LEU A 160 8.20 10.27 6.86
C LEU A 160 9.14 9.76 7.95
N GLY A 161 9.23 8.43 8.09
CA GLY A 161 10.12 7.79 9.08
C GLY A 161 11.58 8.13 8.84
N LEU A 162 12.02 8.15 7.58
CA LEU A 162 13.38 8.56 7.21
C LEU A 162 13.65 10.03 7.54
N LEU A 163 12.68 10.92 7.27
CA LEU A 163 12.79 12.33 7.59
C LEU A 163 12.87 12.56 9.10
N ILE A 164 12.05 11.86 9.90
CA ILE A 164 12.12 11.93 11.37
C ILE A 164 13.47 11.39 11.87
N ALA A 165 13.94 10.26 11.33
CA ALA A 165 15.23 9.69 11.71
C ALA A 165 16.41 10.62 11.36
N ALA A 166 16.36 11.31 10.22
CA ALA A 166 17.34 12.34 9.86
C ALA A 166 17.29 13.53 10.83
N ALA A 167 16.08 14.01 11.17
CA ALA A 167 15.89 15.09 12.13
C ALA A 167 16.40 14.75 13.54
N GLN A 168 16.35 13.48 13.95
CA GLN A 168 16.94 13.04 15.22
C GLN A 168 18.47 13.06 15.20
N ARG A 169 19.09 12.69 14.08
CA ARG A 169 20.56 12.66 13.95
C ARG A 169 21.15 14.06 13.76
N HIS A 170 20.44 14.94 13.05
CA HIS A 170 20.89 16.28 12.71
C HIS A 170 19.81 17.34 13.03
N PRO A 171 19.51 17.63 14.31
CA PRO A 171 18.42 18.53 14.70
C PRO A 171 18.52 19.95 14.14
N SER A 172 19.73 20.44 13.90
CA SER A 172 20.01 21.77 13.34
C SER A 172 19.82 21.85 11.82
N GLU A 173 19.81 20.72 11.11
CA GLU A 173 19.78 20.66 9.64
C GLU A 173 18.38 20.47 9.07
N VAL A 174 17.43 20.02 9.89
CA VAL A 174 16.06 19.71 9.46
C VAL A 174 15.09 20.77 10.00
N ALA A 175 15.26 22.01 9.58
CA ALA A 175 14.26 23.05 9.80
C ALA A 175 12.94 22.69 9.08
N GLY A 176 11.80 22.84 9.76
CA GLY A 176 10.48 22.65 9.14
C GLY A 176 9.85 21.25 9.27
N VAL A 177 10.45 20.32 10.05
CA VAL A 177 9.87 18.99 10.34
C VAL A 177 8.44 19.07 10.87
N GLU A 178 8.16 20.03 11.77
CA GLU A 178 6.82 20.24 12.32
C GLU A 178 5.79 20.52 11.21
N THR A 179 6.15 21.37 10.23
CA THR A 179 5.30 21.68 9.08
C THR A 179 5.05 20.45 8.21
N VAL A 180 6.09 19.65 7.94
CA VAL A 180 5.97 18.40 7.19
C VAL A 180 5.06 17.41 7.92
N LEU A 181 5.24 17.23 9.23
CA LEU A 181 4.42 16.37 10.07
C LEU A 181 2.95 16.80 10.07
N TRP A 182 2.70 18.11 10.16
CA TRP A 182 1.34 18.64 10.13
C TRP A 182 0.67 18.44 8.77
N ARG A 183 1.38 18.70 7.67
CA ARG A 183 0.91 18.47 6.29
C ARG A 183 0.64 16.98 6.03
N PHE A 184 1.56 16.10 6.44
CA PHE A 184 1.37 14.65 6.37
C PHE A 184 0.16 14.20 7.18
N SER A 185 0.02 14.67 8.41
CA SER A 185 -1.12 14.30 9.26
C SER A 185 -2.46 14.77 8.68
N ARG A 186 -2.52 15.96 8.06
CA ARG A 186 -3.72 16.42 7.35
C ARG A 186 -4.10 15.54 6.18
N PHE A 187 -3.13 15.20 5.33
CA PHE A 187 -3.35 14.30 4.20
C PHE A 187 -3.74 12.89 4.69
N GLY A 188 -3.05 12.39 5.72
CA GLY A 188 -3.31 11.11 6.35
C GLY A 188 -4.73 10.98 6.90
N MET A 189 -5.31 12.03 7.49
CA MET A 189 -6.72 12.00 7.93
C MET A 189 -7.70 11.78 6.77
N VAL A 190 -7.46 12.41 5.62
CA VAL A 190 -8.29 12.22 4.42
C VAL A 190 -8.13 10.78 3.91
N ALA A 191 -6.90 10.29 3.82
CA ALA A 191 -6.63 8.91 3.40
C ALA A 191 -7.28 7.89 4.34
N VAL A 192 -7.14 8.05 5.66
CA VAL A 192 -7.76 7.19 6.69
C VAL A 192 -9.29 7.21 6.59
N ALA A 193 -9.90 8.39 6.41
CA ALA A 193 -11.35 8.50 6.23
C ALA A 193 -11.81 7.76 4.97
N LEU A 194 -11.11 7.92 3.85
CA LEU A 194 -11.40 7.19 2.61
C LEU A 194 -11.24 5.69 2.79
N ILE A 195 -10.17 5.21 3.44
CA ILE A 195 -9.94 3.79 3.73
C ILE A 195 -11.07 3.23 4.59
N PHE A 196 -11.51 3.95 5.63
CA PHE A 196 -12.60 3.53 6.49
C PHE A 196 -13.92 3.42 5.71
N LEU A 197 -14.31 4.47 4.99
CA LEU A 197 -15.57 4.51 4.23
C LEU A 197 -15.62 3.45 3.14
N THR A 198 -14.55 3.37 2.33
CA THR A 198 -14.45 2.38 1.25
C THR A 198 -14.29 0.96 1.78
N GLY A 199 -13.58 0.77 2.90
CA GLY A 199 -13.43 -0.52 3.55
C GLY A 199 -14.76 -1.05 4.09
N ALA A 200 -15.52 -0.20 4.80
CA ALA A 200 -16.86 -0.53 5.27
C ALA A 200 -17.81 -0.86 4.11
N MET A 201 -17.76 -0.08 3.03
CA MET A 201 -18.54 -0.33 1.81
C MET A 201 -18.14 -1.65 1.16
N ASN A 202 -16.84 -1.93 0.98
CA ASN A 202 -16.35 -3.20 0.43
C ASN A 202 -16.80 -4.40 1.28
N THR A 203 -16.70 -4.30 2.61
CA THR A 203 -17.20 -5.35 3.52
C THR A 203 -18.70 -5.57 3.33
N TRP A 204 -19.49 -4.50 3.26
CA TRP A 204 -20.94 -4.59 3.07
C TRP A 204 -21.31 -5.18 1.71
N LEU A 205 -20.63 -4.76 0.63
CA LEU A 205 -20.90 -5.25 -0.72
C LEU A 205 -20.52 -6.74 -0.87
N VAL A 206 -19.45 -7.19 -0.21
CA VAL A 206 -19.01 -8.60 -0.29
C VAL A 206 -19.82 -9.51 0.63
N LEU A 207 -20.12 -9.09 1.87
CA LEU A 207 -20.76 -9.98 2.86
C LEU A 207 -22.27 -9.75 3.02
N GLY A 208 -22.79 -8.55 2.72
CA GLY A 208 -24.17 -8.16 3.02
C GLY A 208 -24.49 -8.05 4.52
N SER A 209 -23.51 -8.28 5.40
CA SER A 209 -23.66 -8.28 6.86
C SER A 209 -22.35 -7.89 7.55
N PHE A 210 -22.38 -7.83 8.89
CA PHE A 210 -21.15 -7.75 9.68
C PHE A 210 -20.32 -9.05 9.54
N PRO A 211 -18.98 -8.98 9.62
CA PRO A 211 -18.12 -10.17 9.59
C PRO A 211 -18.44 -11.12 10.76
N ASP A 212 -18.66 -12.40 10.47
CA ASP A 212 -18.91 -13.43 11.48
C ASP A 212 -17.59 -14.06 11.96
N PRO A 213 -17.24 -14.03 13.26
CA PRO A 213 -16.03 -14.68 13.77
C PRO A 213 -16.04 -16.22 13.67
N ARG A 214 -17.18 -16.84 13.34
CA ARG A 214 -17.29 -18.30 13.18
C ARG A 214 -16.69 -18.78 11.86
N ASN A 215 -16.77 -17.99 10.80
CA ASN A 215 -16.18 -18.33 9.51
C ASN A 215 -14.71 -17.86 9.42
N SER A 216 -13.92 -18.51 8.57
CA SER A 216 -12.49 -18.22 8.44
C SER A 216 -12.25 -16.84 7.84
N TYR A 217 -13.01 -16.48 6.80
CA TYR A 217 -12.94 -15.17 6.13
C TYR A 217 -13.19 -14.01 7.10
N GLY A 218 -14.25 -14.11 7.90
CA GLY A 218 -14.65 -13.11 8.88
C GLY A 218 -13.64 -12.93 10.00
N ARG A 219 -13.00 -14.01 10.48
CA ARG A 219 -11.88 -13.90 11.45
C ARG A 219 -10.70 -13.09 10.88
N VAL A 220 -10.27 -13.40 9.66
CA VAL A 220 -9.16 -12.70 9.00
C VAL A 220 -9.53 -11.23 8.75
N LEU A 221 -10.75 -10.97 8.26
CA LEU A 221 -11.25 -9.60 8.09
C LEU A 221 -11.35 -8.82 9.41
N LEU A 222 -11.82 -9.43 10.50
CA LEU A 222 -11.86 -8.80 11.83
C LEU A 222 -10.45 -8.51 12.34
N PHE A 223 -9.49 -9.42 12.10
CA PHE A 223 -8.09 -9.18 12.41
C PHE A 223 -7.55 -7.97 11.64
N LYS A 224 -7.80 -7.88 10.32
CA LYS A 224 -7.47 -6.69 9.51
C LYS A 224 -8.05 -5.39 10.08
N ILE A 225 -9.32 -5.41 10.47
CA ILE A 225 -10.01 -4.25 11.07
C ILE A 225 -9.33 -3.87 12.39
N SER A 226 -8.96 -4.85 13.21
CA SER A 226 -8.24 -4.59 14.48
C SER A 226 -6.88 -3.92 14.24
N LEU A 227 -6.12 -4.37 13.23
CA LEU A 227 -4.84 -3.77 12.86
C LEU A 227 -5.03 -2.34 12.36
N PHE A 228 -6.04 -2.10 11.52
CA PHE A 228 -6.39 -0.75 11.05
C PHE A 228 -6.74 0.18 12.22
N VAL A 229 -7.59 -0.26 13.17
CA VAL A 229 -7.94 0.52 14.36
C VAL A 229 -6.71 0.83 15.21
N ALA A 230 -5.80 -0.14 15.39
CA ALA A 230 -4.54 0.08 16.10
C ALA A 230 -3.66 1.14 15.41
N MET A 231 -3.53 1.09 14.08
CA MET A 231 -2.80 2.11 13.31
C MET A 231 -3.44 3.50 13.45
N VAL A 232 -4.77 3.59 13.35
CA VAL A 232 -5.49 4.87 13.54
C VAL A 232 -5.27 5.41 14.96
N GLY A 233 -5.30 4.54 15.98
CA GLY A 233 -5.00 4.92 17.36
C GLY A 233 -3.59 5.51 17.52
N LEU A 234 -2.58 4.88 16.92
CA LEU A 234 -1.21 5.40 16.88
C LEU A 234 -1.13 6.75 16.16
N ALA A 235 -1.76 6.89 14.99
CA ALA A 235 -1.76 8.12 14.21
C ALA A 235 -2.45 9.28 14.95
N VAL A 236 -3.55 9.01 15.63
CA VAL A 236 -4.27 9.99 16.48
C VAL A 236 -3.40 10.40 17.66
N TYR A 237 -2.77 9.44 18.36
CA TYR A 237 -1.84 9.74 19.45
C TYR A 237 -0.65 10.59 18.98
N ASN A 238 -0.06 10.23 17.83
CA ASN A 238 1.04 10.96 17.22
C ASN A 238 0.65 12.42 16.94
N ARG A 239 -0.54 12.65 16.37
CA ARG A 239 -1.04 13.99 16.04
C ARG A 239 -1.34 14.83 17.29
N TYR A 240 -2.14 14.31 18.22
CA TYR A 240 -2.69 15.13 19.30
C TYR A 240 -1.80 15.18 20.55
N ALA A 241 -0.96 14.17 20.79
CA ALA A 241 -0.09 14.12 21.95
C ALA A 241 1.38 14.48 21.60
N LEU A 242 1.94 13.93 20.52
CA LEU A 242 3.37 14.11 20.23
C LEU A 242 3.67 15.36 19.42
N VAL A 243 2.92 15.62 18.34
CA VAL A 243 3.13 16.82 17.52
C VAL A 243 2.80 18.09 18.32
N SER A 244 1.79 18.06 19.18
CA SER A 244 1.45 19.20 20.06
C SER A 244 2.53 19.51 21.11
N ARG A 245 3.23 18.48 21.63
CA ARG A 245 4.33 18.61 22.60
C ARG A 245 5.69 18.89 21.94
N MET A 246 5.76 18.93 20.62
CA MET A 246 7.00 19.11 19.88
C MET A 246 7.67 20.47 20.17
N LYS A 247 6.88 21.49 20.54
CA LYS A 247 7.37 22.81 20.93
C LYS A 247 8.02 22.84 22.32
N SER A 248 7.57 22.00 23.25
CA SER A 248 8.07 21.98 24.63
C SER A 248 9.15 20.92 24.84
N GLU A 249 9.03 19.76 24.20
CA GLU A 249 9.95 18.62 24.36
C GLU A 249 10.33 18.01 23.00
N PRO A 250 11.08 18.73 22.13
CA PRO A 250 11.31 18.32 20.74
C PRO A 250 12.04 16.98 20.61
N ALA A 251 13.15 16.78 21.32
CA ALA A 251 13.97 15.57 21.21
C ALA A 251 13.20 14.30 21.64
N LYS A 252 12.49 14.36 22.77
CA LYS A 252 11.69 13.23 23.29
C LYS A 252 10.46 12.94 22.44
N SER A 253 9.80 13.98 21.95
CA SER A 253 8.64 13.86 21.06
C SER A 253 9.04 13.22 19.73
N LEU A 254 10.15 13.66 19.12
CA LEU A 254 10.71 13.05 17.91
C LEU A 254 11.14 11.60 18.15
N GLY A 255 11.80 11.30 19.28
CA GLY A 255 12.16 9.95 19.72
C GLY A 255 10.98 8.98 19.69
N THR A 256 9.91 9.37 20.38
CA THR A 256 8.68 8.58 20.49
C THR A 256 7.97 8.47 19.14
N LEU A 257 7.93 9.57 18.38
CA LEU A 257 7.28 9.61 17.06
C LEU A 257 7.96 8.67 16.06
N SER A 258 9.29 8.62 16.03
CA SER A 258 10.04 7.69 15.18
C SER A 258 9.67 6.23 15.47
N ARG A 259 9.61 5.85 16.75
CA ARG A 259 9.18 4.51 17.16
C ARG A 259 7.73 4.23 16.75
N ASN A 260 6.82 5.19 16.95
CA ASN A 260 5.42 5.01 16.60
C ASN A 260 5.22 4.90 15.08
N VAL A 261 5.94 5.68 14.27
CA VAL A 261 5.91 5.57 12.80
C VAL A 261 6.52 4.24 12.33
N ALA A 262 7.54 3.72 13.01
CA ALA A 262 8.06 2.37 12.74
C ALA A 262 7.04 1.28 13.09
N LEU A 263 6.33 1.42 14.22
CA LEU A 263 5.24 0.51 14.59
C LEU A 263 4.08 0.57 13.59
N GLU A 264 3.67 1.77 13.15
CA GLU A 264 2.66 1.94 12.10
C GLU A 264 3.07 1.25 10.79
N GLN A 265 4.34 1.33 10.39
CA GLN A 265 4.85 0.62 9.20
C GLN A 265 4.78 -0.90 9.38
N ILE A 266 5.22 -1.44 10.53
CA ILE A 266 5.18 -2.88 10.81
C ILE A 266 3.73 -3.39 10.79
N ILE A 267 2.81 -2.67 11.44
CA ILE A 267 1.38 -3.03 11.43
C ILE A 267 0.83 -2.92 10.00
N GLY A 268 1.20 -1.89 9.25
CA GLY A 268 0.84 -1.73 7.83
C GLY A 268 1.31 -2.91 6.98
N PHE A 269 2.53 -3.40 7.18
CA PHE A 269 3.03 -4.60 6.49
C PHE A 269 2.24 -5.85 6.87
N GLY A 270 1.82 -5.96 8.13
CA GLY A 270 0.89 -6.98 8.60
C GLY A 270 -0.47 -6.91 7.91
N VAL A 271 -1.05 -5.70 7.77
CA VAL A 271 -2.30 -5.47 7.02
C VAL A 271 -2.16 -5.91 5.57
N LEU A 272 -1.02 -5.62 4.92
CA LEU A 272 -0.80 -6.05 3.54
C LEU A 272 -0.66 -7.58 3.43
N MET A 273 -0.04 -8.25 4.40
CA MET A 273 0.04 -9.72 4.41
C MET A 273 -1.35 -10.32 4.57
N ASP A 274 -2.15 -9.76 5.47
CA ASP A 274 -3.53 -10.14 5.68
C ASP A 274 -4.36 -9.99 4.39
N VAL A 275 -4.28 -8.84 3.70
CA VAL A 275 -4.95 -8.63 2.40
C VAL A 275 -4.49 -9.62 1.32
N SER A 276 -3.20 -9.94 1.30
CA SER A 276 -2.65 -10.91 0.36
C SER A 276 -3.24 -12.30 0.56
N ALA A 277 -3.45 -12.72 1.80
CA ALA A 277 -4.09 -13.99 2.15
C ALA A 277 -5.62 -13.94 1.97
N LEU A 278 -6.28 -12.90 2.47
CA LEU A 278 -7.74 -12.71 2.41
C LEU A 278 -8.24 -12.69 0.96
N GLY A 279 -7.46 -12.13 0.03
CA GLY A 279 -7.79 -12.11 -1.40
C GLY A 279 -7.71 -13.48 -2.10
N LEU A 280 -7.30 -14.54 -1.41
CA LEU A 280 -7.31 -15.93 -1.89
C LEU A 280 -8.44 -16.75 -1.26
N MET A 281 -9.14 -16.20 -0.25
CA MET A 281 -10.19 -16.90 0.47
C MET A 281 -11.55 -16.68 -0.20
N ASP A 282 -12.40 -17.71 -0.14
CA ASP A 282 -13.81 -17.58 -0.52
C ASP A 282 -14.61 -16.94 0.64
N PRO A 283 -15.27 -15.78 0.43
CA PRO A 283 -16.10 -15.14 1.45
C PRO A 283 -17.36 -15.93 1.82
N TYR A 284 -17.75 -16.93 1.04
CA TYR A 284 -18.98 -17.71 1.23
C TYR A 284 -18.72 -19.17 1.66
N ALA A 285 -17.47 -19.53 1.93
CA ALA A 285 -17.07 -20.86 2.41
C ALA A 285 -17.40 -21.11 3.90
#